data_AF-A0A8T1H9E2-F1
#
_entry.id   AF-A0A8T1H9E2-F1
#
_cell.length_a   1.000
_cell.length_b   1.000
_cell.length_c   1.000
_cell.angle_alpha   90.00
_cell.angle_beta   90.00
_cell.angle_gamma   90.00
#
_symmetry.space_group_name_H-M   'P 1'
#
loop_
_entity.id
_entity.type
_entity.pdbx_description
1 polymer ?
#
loop_
_entity_poly.entity_id
_entity_poly.type
_entity_poly.pdbx_seq_one_letter_code
_entity_poly.pdbx_strand_id
1 'polypeptide(L)'
;MLHRLRRRRTQQRYRMKIQNKAVSLEDEVVQLREEVERLEKKRYTIHSTVPTKITALKVVVEYFRLFQNGFHPVASVSDLCNATTALRDDPGYVQTQFFQAVTVPDVLFNAGYGVEAALEDWRLVSLYHANQTINLERVERGVGNTVVAYMNGVFTITEMMLHSAFPDLESDSEGRKWLGLAEKLLDKQFVVPSMVCYQFDEANRVVSGRYEANMLAPLLELLPSAEDVSLVLSSPINIHHWSKDGG
;
A
#
# COMPACT_ATOMS: atom_id res chain seq x y z
N MET A 1 65.77 -1.56 34.63
CA MET A 1 65.55 -2.77 33.78
C MET A 1 64.06 -3.14 33.62
N LEU A 2 63.26 -3.12 34.69
CA LEU A 2 61.83 -3.52 34.72
C LEU A 2 60.88 -2.76 33.77
N HIS A 3 61.05 -1.45 33.58
CA HIS A 3 60.20 -0.65 32.68
C HIS A 3 60.32 -1.02 31.19
N ARG A 4 61.53 -1.41 30.74
CA ARG A 4 61.76 -1.85 29.35
C ARG A 4 61.07 -3.19 29.06
N LEU A 5 61.07 -4.10 30.02
CA LEU A 5 60.38 -5.40 29.91
C LEU A 5 58.85 -5.24 29.88
N ARG A 6 58.28 -4.37 30.72
CA ARG A 6 56.84 -4.07 30.70
C ARG A 6 56.40 -3.47 29.36
N ARG A 7 57.14 -2.49 28.82
CA ARG A 7 56.83 -1.87 27.52
C ARG A 7 56.86 -2.87 26.36
N ARG A 8 57.83 -3.78 26.35
CA ARG A 8 57.90 -4.89 25.37
C ARG A 8 56.68 -5.81 25.45
N ARG A 9 56.28 -6.21 26.66
CA ARG A 9 55.12 -7.10 26.86
C ARG A 9 53.80 -6.45 26.42
N THR A 10 53.63 -5.15 26.67
CA THR A 10 52.45 -4.39 26.21
C THR A 10 52.43 -4.25 24.69
N GLN A 11 53.59 -3.97 24.06
CA GLN A 11 53.69 -3.92 22.60
C GLN A 11 53.40 -5.27 21.94
N GLN A 12 53.87 -6.38 22.51
CA GLN A 12 53.54 -7.73 22.02
C GLN A 12 52.04 -8.02 22.11
N ARG A 13 51.39 -7.70 23.23
CA ARG A 13 49.93 -7.85 23.37
C ARG A 13 49.15 -6.99 22.38
N TYR A 14 49.58 -5.75 22.15
CA TYR A 14 48.96 -4.86 21.19
C TYR A 14 49.07 -5.40 19.75
N ARG A 15 50.26 -5.86 19.35
CA ARG A 15 50.48 -6.49 18.03
C ARG A 15 49.63 -7.74 17.85
N MET A 16 49.55 -8.60 18.87
CA MET A 16 48.74 -9.81 18.83
C MET A 16 47.24 -9.50 18.76
N LYS A 17 46.77 -8.45 19.44
CA LYS A 17 45.37 -8.00 19.34
C LYS A 17 45.01 -7.48 17.95
N ILE A 18 45.92 -6.75 17.30
CA ILE A 18 45.72 -6.29 15.91
C ILE A 18 45.69 -7.48 14.96
N GLN A 19 46.63 -8.40 15.10
CA GLN A 19 46.72 -9.58 14.23
C GLN A 19 45.47 -10.47 14.37
N ASN A 20 45.01 -10.74 15.58
CA ASN A 20 43.79 -11.51 15.80
C ASN A 20 42.55 -10.80 15.27
N LYS A 21 42.48 -9.46 15.35
CA LYS A 21 41.39 -8.69 14.76
C LYS A 21 41.41 -8.76 13.22
N ALA A 22 42.60 -8.71 12.61
CA ALA A 22 42.74 -8.84 11.17
C ALA A 22 42.26 -10.21 10.68
N VAL A 23 42.69 -11.30 11.34
CA VAL A 23 42.26 -12.66 11.01
C VAL A 23 40.74 -12.83 11.19
N SER A 24 40.17 -12.35 12.31
CA SER A 24 38.73 -12.42 12.54
C SER A 24 37.92 -11.69 11.46
N LEU A 25 38.41 -10.52 10.99
CA LEU A 25 37.75 -9.77 9.93
C LEU A 25 37.87 -10.48 8.57
N GLU A 26 39.01 -11.12 8.28
CA GLU A 26 39.17 -11.92 7.07
C GLU A 26 38.20 -13.11 7.06
N ASP A 27 38.05 -13.81 8.19
CA ASP A 27 37.09 -14.91 8.34
C ASP A 27 35.63 -14.43 8.19
N GLU A 28 35.27 -13.29 8.79
CA GLU A 28 33.94 -12.68 8.64
C GLU A 28 33.65 -12.29 7.19
N VAL A 29 34.64 -11.75 6.47
CA VAL A 29 34.49 -11.40 5.04
C VAL A 29 34.30 -12.65 4.19
N VAL A 30 35.00 -13.74 4.49
CA VAL A 30 34.81 -15.03 3.79
C VAL A 30 33.40 -15.56 4.03
N GLN A 31 32.94 -15.60 5.28
CA GLN A 31 31.59 -16.06 5.61
C GLN A 31 30.50 -15.21 4.95
N LEU A 32 30.66 -13.89 4.93
CA LEU A 32 29.71 -13.00 4.27
C LEU A 32 29.68 -13.21 2.76
N ARG A 33 30.83 -13.48 2.12
CA ARG A 33 30.89 -13.78 0.68
C ARG A 33 30.20 -15.09 0.35
N GLU A 34 30.43 -16.13 1.14
CA GLU A 34 29.74 -17.42 0.98
C GLU A 34 28.24 -17.28 1.15
N GLU A 35 27.79 -16.49 2.13
CA GLU A 35 26.38 -16.24 2.36
C GLU A 35 25.74 -15.44 1.22
N VAL A 36 26.42 -14.42 0.69
CA VAL A 36 25.97 -13.69 -0.50
C VAL A 36 25.84 -14.64 -1.70
N GLU A 37 26.84 -15.47 -1.96
CA GLU A 37 26.79 -16.41 -3.09
C GLU A 37 25.65 -17.44 -2.93
N ARG A 38 25.43 -17.92 -1.70
CA ARG A 38 24.32 -18.82 -1.37
C ARG A 38 22.97 -18.16 -1.60
N LEU A 39 22.81 -16.90 -1.17
CA LEU A 39 21.59 -16.12 -1.37
C LEU A 39 21.35 -15.81 -2.84
N GLU A 40 22.39 -15.48 -3.60
CA GLU A 40 22.32 -15.27 -5.05
C GLU A 40 21.91 -16.54 -5.80
N LYS A 41 22.50 -17.70 -5.45
CA LYS A 41 22.09 -19.00 -5.99
C LYS A 41 20.63 -19.31 -5.67
N LYS A 42 20.19 -19.10 -4.42
CA LYS A 42 18.79 -19.29 -4.01
C LYS A 42 17.85 -18.37 -4.81
N ARG A 43 18.24 -17.10 -5.00
CA ARG A 43 17.49 -16.13 -5.82
C ARG A 43 17.41 -16.58 -7.28
N TYR A 44 18.51 -17.00 -7.87
CA TYR A 44 18.56 -17.50 -9.25
C TYR A 44 17.68 -18.74 -9.44
N THR A 45 17.77 -19.72 -8.53
CA THR A 45 16.92 -20.91 -8.58
C THR A 45 15.45 -20.52 -8.55
N ILE A 46 15.02 -19.66 -7.61
CA ILE A 46 13.64 -19.17 -7.53
C ILE A 46 13.21 -18.47 -8.83
N HIS A 47 14.05 -17.62 -9.41
CA HIS A 47 13.74 -16.97 -10.69
C HIS A 47 13.66 -17.95 -11.87
N SER A 48 14.48 -19.00 -11.88
CA SER A 48 14.52 -19.98 -12.97
C SER A 48 13.33 -20.96 -12.97
N THR A 49 12.72 -21.23 -11.81
CA THR A 49 11.53 -22.10 -11.71
C THR A 49 10.20 -21.37 -11.88
N VAL A 50 10.18 -20.04 -11.79
CA VAL A 50 8.96 -19.26 -12.02
C VAL A 50 8.81 -19.02 -13.52
N PRO A 51 7.72 -19.49 -14.18
CA PRO A 51 7.47 -19.21 -15.58
C PRO A 51 7.55 -17.70 -15.86
N THR A 52 8.13 -17.33 -17.00
CA THR A 52 8.15 -15.96 -17.55
C THR A 52 6.73 -15.42 -17.82
N LYS A 53 5.70 -16.27 -17.71
CA LYS A 53 4.29 -15.87 -17.75
C LYS A 53 3.96 -14.98 -16.54
N ILE A 54 3.23 -13.90 -16.79
CA ILE A 54 2.63 -13.06 -15.75
C ILE A 54 1.67 -13.95 -14.96
N THR A 55 1.98 -14.21 -13.69
CA THR A 55 1.12 -14.98 -12.80
C THR A 55 0.18 -14.03 -12.06
N ALA A 56 -1.02 -14.47 -11.69
CA ALA A 56 -1.96 -13.70 -10.86
C ALA A 56 -1.30 -13.01 -9.64
N LEU A 57 -0.40 -13.68 -8.92
CA LEU A 57 0.32 -13.09 -7.78
C LEU A 57 1.21 -11.90 -8.18
N LYS A 58 1.90 -11.99 -9.32
CA LYS A 58 2.75 -10.90 -9.85
C LYS A 58 1.91 -9.71 -10.25
N VAL A 59 0.74 -9.93 -10.85
CA VAL A 59 -0.23 -8.86 -11.17
C VAL A 59 -0.62 -8.11 -9.90
N VAL A 60 -0.99 -8.84 -8.84
CA VAL A 60 -1.41 -8.24 -7.58
C VAL A 60 -0.27 -7.44 -6.93
N VAL A 61 0.93 -8.01 -6.83
CA VAL A 61 2.09 -7.29 -6.25
C VAL A 61 2.43 -6.03 -7.06
N GLU A 62 2.41 -6.12 -8.39
CA GLU A 62 2.70 -4.98 -9.26
C GLU A 62 1.62 -3.90 -9.19
N TYR A 63 0.35 -4.29 -9.04
CA TYR A 63 -0.75 -3.36 -8.75
C TYR A 63 -0.45 -2.54 -7.49
N PHE A 64 -0.14 -3.19 -6.35
CA PHE A 64 0.18 -2.46 -5.12
C PHE A 64 1.43 -1.59 -5.23
N ARG A 65 2.43 -2.01 -6.01
CA ARG A 65 3.61 -1.19 -6.27
C ARG A 65 3.27 0.09 -7.03
N LEU A 66 2.42 -0.01 -8.06
CA LEU A 66 2.04 1.12 -8.91
C LEU A 66 1.03 2.06 -8.25
N PHE A 67 0.09 1.50 -7.48
CA PHE A 67 -0.99 2.24 -6.83
C PHE A 67 -0.72 2.55 -5.35
N GLN A 68 0.51 2.34 -4.88
CA GLN A 68 0.91 2.54 -3.48
C GLN A 68 0.49 3.91 -2.93
N ASN A 69 0.64 4.95 -3.74
CA ASN A 69 0.33 6.33 -3.35
C ASN A 69 -0.97 6.81 -4.01
N GLY A 70 -1.93 5.91 -4.26
CA GLY A 70 -3.17 6.21 -4.96
C GLY A 70 -3.02 6.40 -6.47
N PHE A 71 -4.05 6.97 -7.08
CA PHE A 71 -4.16 7.25 -8.51
C PHE A 71 -4.54 8.72 -8.71
N HIS A 72 -3.58 9.51 -9.20
CA HIS A 72 -3.65 10.96 -9.26
C HIS A 72 -3.38 11.49 -10.69
N PRO A 73 -4.24 11.15 -11.66
CA PRO A 73 -4.11 11.65 -13.02
C PRO A 73 -4.39 13.15 -13.10
N VAL A 74 -3.79 13.82 -14.09
CA VAL A 74 -4.10 15.22 -14.42
C VAL A 74 -5.20 15.27 -15.50
N ALA A 75 -5.11 14.40 -16.49
CA ALA A 75 -6.15 14.19 -17.49
C ALA A 75 -7.36 13.43 -16.90
N SER A 76 -8.49 13.47 -17.62
CA SER A 76 -9.64 12.65 -17.24
C SER A 76 -9.30 11.16 -17.39
N VAL A 77 -9.95 10.30 -16.58
CA VAL A 77 -9.75 8.84 -16.67
C VAL A 77 -10.17 8.31 -18.04
N SER A 78 -11.23 8.90 -18.62
CA SER A 78 -11.69 8.57 -19.97
C SER A 78 -10.63 8.88 -21.02
N ASP A 79 -10.00 10.06 -20.98
CA ASP A 79 -8.94 10.42 -21.91
C ASP A 79 -7.73 9.49 -21.77
N LEU A 80 -7.34 9.16 -20.54
CA LEU A 80 -6.24 8.23 -20.27
C LEU A 80 -6.53 6.82 -20.79
N CYS A 81 -7.75 6.31 -20.60
CA CYS A 81 -8.14 4.99 -21.11
C CYS A 81 -8.09 4.92 -22.65
N ASN A 82 -8.34 6.05 -23.32
CA ASN A 82 -8.33 6.16 -24.78
C ASN A 82 -6.96 6.60 -25.35
N ALA A 83 -6.01 6.98 -24.51
CA ALA A 83 -4.74 7.55 -24.94
C ALA A 83 -3.75 6.48 -25.43
N THR A 84 -3.17 6.72 -26.61
CA THR A 84 -2.08 5.88 -27.14
C THR A 84 -0.71 6.39 -26.73
N THR A 85 -0.37 7.66 -26.95
CA THR A 85 0.95 8.22 -26.56
C THR A 85 0.95 9.68 -26.11
N ALA A 86 -0.12 10.44 -26.36
CA ALA A 86 -0.16 11.89 -26.11
C ALA A 86 -0.11 12.26 -24.62
N LEU A 87 -0.52 11.33 -23.74
CA LEU A 87 -0.59 11.54 -22.29
C LEU A 87 0.51 10.77 -21.53
N ARG A 88 1.62 10.41 -22.19
CA ARG A 88 2.71 9.63 -21.54
C ARG A 88 3.31 10.28 -20.30
N ASP A 89 3.28 11.60 -20.25
CA ASP A 89 3.82 12.39 -19.14
C ASP A 89 2.82 12.55 -17.98
N ASP A 90 1.56 12.08 -18.15
CA ASP A 90 0.57 12.08 -17.08
C ASP A 90 0.94 11.07 -15.99
N PRO A 91 0.89 11.43 -14.70
CA PRO A 91 1.21 10.53 -13.60
C PRO A 91 0.38 9.23 -13.59
N GLY A 92 -0.87 9.28 -14.06
CA GLY A 92 -1.79 8.15 -14.14
C GLY A 92 -1.65 7.28 -15.39
N TYR A 93 -0.83 7.67 -16.37
CA TYR A 93 -0.72 6.94 -17.64
C TYR A 93 -0.20 5.52 -17.46
N VAL A 94 0.91 5.34 -16.73
CA VAL A 94 1.50 4.01 -16.49
C VAL A 94 0.56 3.11 -15.70
N GLN A 95 -0.13 3.67 -14.70
CA GLN A 95 -1.12 2.96 -13.90
C GLN A 95 -2.31 2.49 -14.76
N THR A 96 -2.81 3.35 -15.64
CA THR A 96 -3.91 3.06 -16.56
C THR A 96 -3.54 1.96 -17.55
N GLN A 97 -2.38 2.07 -18.21
CA GLN A 97 -1.91 1.06 -19.17
C GLN A 97 -1.68 -0.30 -18.51
N PHE A 98 -1.06 -0.30 -17.33
CA PHE A 98 -0.87 -1.52 -16.56
C PHE A 98 -2.22 -2.17 -16.25
N PHE A 99 -3.17 -1.41 -15.73
CA PHE A 99 -4.48 -1.92 -15.32
C PHE A 99 -5.25 -2.48 -16.52
N GLN A 100 -5.27 -1.78 -17.66
CA GLN A 100 -5.86 -2.28 -18.92
C GLN A 100 -5.22 -3.58 -19.41
N ALA A 101 -3.90 -3.72 -19.27
CA ALA A 101 -3.18 -4.90 -19.75
C ALA A 101 -3.46 -6.16 -18.90
N VAL A 102 -3.76 -5.99 -17.62
CA VAL A 102 -3.94 -7.10 -16.67
C VAL A 102 -5.40 -7.42 -16.35
N THR A 103 -6.36 -6.65 -16.88
CA THR A 103 -7.80 -6.84 -16.65
C THR A 103 -8.53 -7.18 -17.94
N VAL A 104 -9.72 -7.77 -17.82
CA VAL A 104 -10.65 -7.87 -18.96
C VAL A 104 -11.38 -6.53 -19.17
N PRO A 105 -11.82 -6.18 -20.39
CA PRO A 105 -12.46 -4.89 -20.65
C PRO A 105 -13.70 -4.61 -19.79
N ASP A 106 -14.47 -5.66 -19.46
CA ASP A 106 -15.69 -5.66 -18.65
C ASP A 106 -15.43 -6.08 -17.19
N VAL A 107 -14.23 -5.82 -16.66
CA VAL A 107 -13.87 -6.17 -15.29
C VAL A 107 -14.86 -5.58 -14.27
N LEU A 108 -15.29 -6.39 -13.30
CA LEU A 108 -16.22 -5.95 -12.26
C LEU A 108 -15.49 -5.56 -10.98
N PHE A 109 -15.66 -4.33 -10.52
CA PHE A 109 -15.22 -3.85 -9.21
C PHE A 109 -16.39 -3.29 -8.38
N ASN A 110 -16.10 -2.81 -7.17
CA ASN A 110 -17.09 -2.23 -6.25
C ASN A 110 -17.97 -1.14 -6.90
N ALA A 111 -17.40 -0.32 -7.79
CA ALA A 111 -18.11 0.76 -8.49
C ALA A 111 -18.83 0.34 -9.79
N GLY A 112 -18.73 -0.93 -10.19
CA GLY A 112 -19.39 -1.45 -11.39
C GLY A 112 -18.45 -2.06 -12.42
N TYR A 113 -18.92 -2.12 -13.67
CA TYR A 113 -18.23 -2.78 -14.77
C TYR A 113 -17.35 -1.82 -15.56
N GLY A 114 -16.18 -2.31 -15.96
CA GLY A 114 -15.25 -1.66 -16.87
C GLY A 114 -14.03 -1.06 -16.19
N VAL A 115 -12.95 -0.98 -16.97
CA VAL A 115 -11.65 -0.42 -16.54
C VAL A 115 -11.82 1.04 -16.08
N GLU A 116 -12.57 1.85 -16.84
CA GLU A 116 -12.78 3.26 -16.55
C GLU A 116 -13.50 3.45 -15.20
N ALA A 117 -14.57 2.68 -14.95
CA ALA A 117 -15.30 2.75 -13.68
C ALA A 117 -14.42 2.38 -12.48
N ALA A 118 -13.61 1.33 -12.61
CA ALA A 118 -12.69 0.90 -11.55
C ALA A 118 -11.59 1.94 -11.27
N LEU A 119 -11.02 2.57 -12.30
CA LEU A 119 -10.01 3.62 -12.13
C LEU A 119 -10.61 4.93 -11.60
N GLU A 120 -11.84 5.28 -11.99
CA GLU A 120 -12.52 6.47 -11.49
C GLU A 120 -12.88 6.34 -10.01
N ASP A 121 -13.36 5.17 -9.57
CA ASP A 121 -13.56 4.87 -8.13
C ASP A 121 -12.27 5.11 -7.35
N TRP A 122 -11.16 4.58 -7.88
CA TRP A 122 -9.87 4.69 -7.23
C TRP A 122 -9.29 6.11 -7.25
N ARG A 123 -9.58 6.89 -8.30
CA ARG A 123 -9.26 8.32 -8.39
C ARG A 123 -10.00 9.09 -7.29
N LEU A 124 -11.28 8.80 -7.09
CA LEU A 124 -12.10 9.43 -6.05
C LEU A 124 -11.56 9.09 -4.66
N VAL A 125 -11.28 7.82 -4.39
CA VAL A 125 -10.66 7.40 -3.12
C VAL A 125 -9.37 8.18 -2.86
N SER A 126 -8.49 8.27 -3.87
CA SER A 126 -7.21 8.97 -3.76
C SER A 126 -7.36 10.48 -3.56
N LEU A 127 -8.37 11.10 -4.19
CA LEU A 127 -8.67 12.52 -4.04
C LEU A 127 -9.13 12.86 -2.62
N TYR A 128 -10.06 12.08 -2.08
CA TYR A 128 -10.62 12.32 -0.74
C TYR A 128 -9.63 11.96 0.37
N HIS A 129 -8.80 10.93 0.20
CA HIS A 129 -7.74 10.57 1.14
C HIS A 129 -6.37 11.08 0.66
N ALA A 130 -6.25 12.40 0.54
CA ALA A 130 -4.99 13.05 0.15
C ALA A 130 -3.81 12.57 1.03
N ASN A 131 -2.68 12.27 0.39
CA ASN A 131 -1.48 11.68 1.00
C ASN A 131 -1.67 10.26 1.57
N GLN A 132 -2.67 9.51 1.09
CA GLN A 132 -2.78 8.09 1.45
C GLN A 132 -1.57 7.29 0.95
N THR A 133 -1.19 6.29 1.73
CA THR A 133 -0.25 5.24 1.34
C THR A 133 -0.89 3.88 1.59
N ILE A 134 -0.70 2.96 0.67
CA ILE A 134 -1.24 1.61 0.74
C ILE A 134 -0.09 0.64 0.91
N ASN A 135 -0.13 -0.06 2.03
CA ASN A 135 0.91 -1.00 2.41
C ASN A 135 0.40 -2.42 2.23
N LEU A 136 0.90 -3.11 1.20
CA LEU A 136 0.62 -4.53 1.01
C LEU A 136 1.30 -5.35 2.11
N GLU A 137 0.51 -6.06 2.91
CA GLU A 137 1.03 -6.90 3.99
C GLU A 137 1.30 -8.31 3.53
N ARG A 138 0.32 -8.93 2.86
CA ARG A 138 0.42 -10.31 2.38
C ARG A 138 -0.51 -10.56 1.21
N VAL A 139 -0.15 -11.57 0.43
CA VAL A 139 -0.95 -12.06 -0.69
C VAL A 139 -1.08 -13.57 -0.55
N GLU A 140 -2.32 -14.06 -0.67
CA GLU A 140 -2.68 -15.46 -0.51
C GLU A 140 -3.44 -15.95 -1.74
N ARG A 141 -3.30 -17.25 -2.05
CA ARG A 141 -4.15 -17.90 -3.05
C ARG A 141 -5.44 -18.32 -2.37
N GLY A 142 -6.58 -17.94 -2.95
CA GLY A 142 -7.88 -18.36 -2.48
C GLY A 142 -8.36 -19.65 -3.18
N VAL A 143 -9.66 -19.90 -3.09
CA VAL A 143 -10.31 -21.04 -3.75
C VAL A 143 -10.43 -20.78 -5.26
N GLY A 144 -10.10 -21.77 -6.09
CA GLY A 144 -10.14 -21.63 -7.55
C GLY A 144 -9.10 -20.63 -8.07
N ASN A 145 -9.46 -19.85 -9.08
CA ASN A 145 -8.58 -18.82 -9.67
C ASN A 145 -8.67 -17.48 -8.92
N THR A 146 -8.69 -17.52 -7.58
CA THR A 146 -8.74 -16.31 -6.75
C THR A 146 -7.40 -16.00 -6.08
N VAL A 147 -7.15 -14.71 -5.90
CA VAL A 147 -6.04 -14.20 -5.08
C VAL A 147 -6.58 -13.17 -4.12
N VAL A 148 -6.21 -13.28 -2.85
CA VAL A 148 -6.60 -12.33 -1.81
C VAL A 148 -5.38 -11.54 -1.39
N ALA A 149 -5.48 -10.22 -1.43
CA ALA A 149 -4.45 -9.30 -0.93
C ALA A 149 -4.96 -8.64 0.35
N TYR A 150 -4.12 -8.63 1.37
CA TYR A 150 -4.37 -7.90 2.61
C TYR A 150 -3.42 -6.71 2.68
N MET A 151 -3.96 -5.54 3.00
CA MET A 151 -3.24 -4.29 3.00
C MET A 151 -3.72 -3.38 4.14
N ASN A 152 -2.93 -2.35 4.44
CA ASN A 152 -3.40 -1.23 5.22
C ASN A 152 -3.40 0.04 4.37
N GLY A 153 -4.55 0.73 4.32
CA GLY A 153 -4.61 2.12 3.91
C GLY A 153 -4.18 3.00 5.08
N VAL A 154 -3.20 3.88 4.85
CA VAL A 154 -2.71 4.83 5.86
C VAL A 154 -2.91 6.23 5.34
N PHE A 155 -3.68 7.04 6.06
CA PHE A 155 -3.89 8.45 5.72
C PHE A 155 -4.08 9.28 6.99
N THR A 156 -3.97 10.60 6.86
CA THR A 156 -4.24 11.55 7.94
C THR A 156 -5.48 12.35 7.59
N ILE A 157 -6.41 12.48 8.54
CA ILE A 157 -7.59 13.32 8.35
C ILE A 157 -7.15 14.78 8.30
N THR A 158 -7.45 15.45 7.20
CA THR A 158 -7.12 16.87 6.99
C THR A 158 -8.35 17.75 7.19
N GLU A 159 -8.10 19.05 7.36
CA GLU A 159 -9.16 20.05 7.41
C GLU A 159 -10.06 20.00 6.15
N MET A 160 -9.45 19.80 4.98
CA MET A 160 -10.18 19.68 3.71
C MET A 160 -11.15 18.49 3.70
N MET A 161 -10.76 17.35 4.28
CA MET A 161 -11.64 16.17 4.39
C MET A 161 -12.83 16.47 5.31
N LEU A 162 -12.59 17.16 6.43
CA LEU A 162 -13.62 17.52 7.39
C LEU A 162 -14.62 18.53 6.80
N HIS A 163 -14.13 19.58 6.13
CA HIS A 163 -14.97 20.55 5.41
C HIS A 163 -15.80 19.87 4.31
N SER A 164 -15.19 18.98 3.53
CA SER A 164 -15.91 18.24 2.46
C SER A 164 -16.98 17.31 3.02
N ALA A 165 -16.75 16.73 4.19
CA ALA A 165 -17.69 15.83 4.83
C ALA A 165 -18.87 16.57 5.48
N PHE A 166 -18.66 17.82 5.89
CA PHE A 166 -19.62 18.60 6.67
C PHE A 166 -19.64 20.08 6.22
N PRO A 167 -20.22 20.38 5.06
CA PRO A 167 -20.24 21.75 4.52
C PRO A 167 -21.12 22.73 5.32
N ASP A 168 -22.13 22.25 6.06
CA ASP A 168 -23.16 23.09 6.70
C ASP A 168 -23.03 23.16 8.24
N LEU A 169 -21.88 23.61 8.76
CA LEU A 169 -21.60 23.62 10.22
C LEU A 169 -22.07 24.87 10.98
N GLU A 170 -22.71 25.84 10.33
CA GLU A 170 -22.81 27.20 10.89
C GLU A 170 -24.05 27.56 11.75
N SER A 171 -25.07 26.71 11.99
CA SER A 171 -26.27 27.26 12.69
C SER A 171 -27.01 26.46 13.75
N ASP A 172 -26.66 25.21 14.12
CA ASP A 172 -27.45 24.47 15.12
C ASP A 172 -26.65 23.65 16.15
N SER A 173 -27.37 23.09 17.13
CA SER A 173 -26.81 22.23 18.19
C SER A 173 -26.00 21.03 17.66
N GLU A 174 -26.34 20.54 16.47
CA GLU A 174 -25.56 19.52 15.76
C GLU A 174 -24.19 20.05 15.30
N GLY A 175 -24.11 21.29 14.82
CA GLY A 175 -22.84 21.93 14.41
C GLY A 175 -21.81 21.99 15.54
N ARG A 176 -22.26 22.20 16.79
CA ARG A 176 -21.37 22.15 17.97
C ARG A 176 -20.88 20.74 18.30
N LYS A 177 -21.73 19.71 18.14
CA LYS A 177 -21.33 18.31 18.32
C LYS A 177 -20.29 17.93 17.27
N TRP A 178 -20.49 18.37 16.03
CA TRP A 178 -19.57 18.16 14.93
C TRP A 178 -18.25 18.87 15.09
N LEU A 179 -18.24 20.12 15.54
CA LEU A 179 -17.00 20.84 15.81
C LEU A 179 -16.13 20.06 16.82
N GLY A 180 -16.74 19.58 17.91
CA GLY A 180 -16.04 18.74 18.89
C GLY A 180 -15.60 17.37 18.34
N LEU A 181 -16.24 16.87 17.29
CA LEU A 181 -15.82 15.63 16.61
C LEU A 181 -14.68 15.90 15.62
N ALA A 182 -14.77 16.97 14.85
CA ALA A 182 -13.75 17.45 13.94
C ALA A 182 -12.43 17.72 14.68
N GLU A 183 -12.47 18.34 15.85
CA GLU A 183 -11.30 18.54 16.72
C GLU A 183 -10.64 17.22 17.15
N LYS A 184 -11.42 16.15 17.37
CA LYS A 184 -10.88 14.83 17.72
C LYS A 184 -10.26 14.11 16.53
N LEU A 185 -10.81 14.34 15.33
CA LEU A 185 -10.43 13.67 14.08
C LEU A 185 -9.27 14.36 13.38
N LEU A 186 -9.19 15.69 13.43
CA LEU A 186 -8.19 16.48 12.74
C LEU A 186 -6.77 16.04 13.11
N ASP A 187 -5.93 15.91 12.09
CA ASP A 187 -4.53 15.49 12.18
C ASP A 187 -4.31 14.09 12.78
N LYS A 188 -5.38 13.29 12.92
CA LYS A 188 -5.26 11.89 13.31
C LYS A 188 -4.91 11.05 12.10
N GLN A 189 -3.85 10.26 12.28
CA GLN A 189 -3.49 9.23 11.33
C GLN A 189 -4.36 7.99 11.56
N PHE A 190 -4.94 7.49 10.48
CA PHE A 190 -5.74 6.28 10.44
C PHE A 190 -4.93 5.18 9.76
N VAL A 191 -4.95 4.00 10.37
CA VAL A 191 -4.54 2.75 9.73
C VAL A 191 -5.82 1.95 9.51
N VAL A 192 -6.12 1.68 8.25
CA VAL A 192 -7.37 1.05 7.82
C VAL A 192 -7.02 -0.32 7.26
N PRO A 193 -7.25 -1.40 8.03
CA PRO A 193 -7.08 -2.75 7.53
C PRO A 193 -8.08 -3.00 6.39
N SER A 194 -7.55 -3.44 5.26
CA SER A 194 -8.31 -3.64 4.03
C SER A 194 -7.90 -4.94 3.35
N MET A 195 -8.81 -5.47 2.56
CA MET A 195 -8.52 -6.61 1.69
C MET A 195 -9.11 -6.41 0.30
N VAL A 196 -8.51 -7.05 -0.70
CA VAL A 196 -9.09 -7.19 -2.04
C VAL A 196 -9.08 -8.66 -2.42
N CYS A 197 -10.24 -9.19 -2.81
CA CYS A 197 -10.37 -10.50 -3.43
C CYS A 197 -10.47 -10.33 -4.94
N TYR A 198 -9.48 -10.85 -5.67
CA TYR A 198 -9.42 -10.83 -7.13
C TYR A 198 -9.79 -12.20 -7.69
N GLN A 199 -10.63 -12.23 -8.71
CA GLN A 199 -10.88 -13.40 -9.54
C GLN A 199 -10.13 -13.25 -10.87
N PHE A 200 -9.50 -14.34 -11.32
CA PHE A 200 -8.76 -14.39 -12.58
C PHE A 200 -9.39 -15.35 -13.58
N ASP A 201 -9.21 -15.05 -14.87
CA ASP A 201 -9.45 -15.98 -15.97
C ASP A 201 -8.26 -16.94 -16.19
N GLU A 202 -8.41 -17.89 -17.11
CA GLU A 202 -7.36 -18.85 -17.48
C GLU A 202 -6.11 -18.18 -18.11
N ALA A 203 -6.25 -16.95 -18.58
CA ALA A 203 -5.15 -16.14 -19.12
C ALA A 203 -4.44 -15.29 -18.05
N ASN A 204 -4.79 -15.46 -16.76
CA ASN A 204 -4.32 -14.64 -15.64
C ASN A 204 -4.68 -13.15 -15.74
N ARG A 205 -5.80 -12.81 -16.38
CA ARG A 205 -6.38 -11.47 -16.33
C ARG A 205 -7.43 -11.38 -15.23
N VAL A 206 -7.51 -10.23 -14.57
CA VAL A 206 -8.51 -9.94 -13.55
C VAL A 206 -9.88 -9.82 -14.21
N VAL A 207 -10.83 -10.65 -13.80
CA VAL A 207 -12.24 -10.59 -14.25
C VAL A 207 -13.12 -9.86 -13.23
N SER A 208 -12.76 -9.93 -11.95
CA SER A 208 -13.40 -9.11 -10.92
C SER A 208 -12.48 -8.88 -9.74
N GLY A 209 -12.75 -7.80 -9.02
CA GLY A 209 -12.16 -7.48 -7.73
C GLY A 209 -13.23 -7.00 -6.77
N ARG A 210 -13.16 -7.42 -5.51
CA ARG A 210 -13.97 -6.83 -4.44
C ARG A 210 -13.05 -6.41 -3.32
N TYR A 211 -13.07 -5.12 -3.00
CA TYR A 211 -12.34 -4.59 -1.87
C TYR A 211 -13.26 -4.30 -0.69
N GLU A 212 -12.71 -4.47 0.51
CA GLU A 212 -13.35 -4.15 1.77
C GLU A 212 -12.34 -3.41 2.64
N ALA A 213 -12.77 -2.32 3.27
CA ALA A 213 -11.95 -1.50 4.14
C ALA A 213 -12.62 -1.35 5.51
N ASN A 214 -11.90 -1.68 6.57
CA ASN A 214 -12.42 -1.65 7.93
C ASN A 214 -12.16 -0.29 8.60
N MET A 215 -12.94 0.73 8.20
CA MET A 215 -12.91 2.05 8.84
C MET A 215 -13.45 2.05 10.27
N LEU A 216 -14.24 1.04 10.63
CA LEU A 216 -14.86 0.95 11.96
C LEU A 216 -13.81 0.74 13.06
N ALA A 217 -12.82 -0.12 12.83
CA ALA A 217 -11.78 -0.40 13.81
C ALA A 217 -11.01 0.84 14.30
N PRO A 218 -10.37 1.66 13.43
CA PRO A 218 -9.65 2.85 13.88
C PRO A 218 -10.56 3.92 14.47
N LEU A 219 -11.85 3.99 14.05
CA LEU A 219 -12.81 4.91 14.65
C LEU A 219 -13.19 4.52 16.08
N LEU A 220 -13.39 3.23 16.36
CA LEU A 220 -13.70 2.74 17.71
C LEU A 220 -12.54 2.93 18.69
N GLU A 221 -11.30 2.91 18.20
CA GLU A 221 -10.12 3.20 19.01
C GLU A 221 -10.02 4.68 19.38
N LEU A 222 -10.47 5.58 18.50
CA LEU A 222 -10.36 7.03 18.68
C LEU A 222 -11.59 7.64 19.38
N LEU A 223 -12.79 7.15 19.05
CA LEU A 223 -14.06 7.74 19.46
C LEU A 223 -14.77 6.83 20.48
N PRO A 224 -15.05 7.32 21.70
CA PRO A 224 -15.66 6.51 22.76
C PRO A 224 -17.18 6.31 22.58
N SER A 225 -17.82 7.02 21.66
CA SER A 225 -19.27 7.01 21.44
C SER A 225 -19.61 6.27 20.14
N ALA A 226 -20.47 5.25 20.24
CA ALA A 226 -20.98 4.53 19.07
C ALA A 226 -21.79 5.44 18.13
N GLU A 227 -22.46 6.45 18.68
CA GLU A 227 -23.18 7.45 17.90
C GLU A 227 -22.21 8.30 17.06
N ASP A 228 -21.12 8.77 17.66
CA ASP A 228 -20.09 9.55 16.97
C ASP A 228 -19.42 8.72 15.86
N VAL A 229 -19.15 7.44 16.11
CA VAL A 229 -18.59 6.51 15.12
C VAL A 229 -19.54 6.31 13.94
N SER A 230 -20.82 6.02 14.21
CA SER A 230 -21.83 5.86 13.15
C SER A 230 -21.94 7.11 12.31
N LEU A 231 -21.82 8.27 12.95
CA LEU A 231 -21.97 9.57 12.34
C LEU A 231 -20.80 9.88 11.37
N VAL A 232 -19.56 9.52 11.72
CA VAL A 232 -18.40 9.60 10.79
C VAL A 232 -18.51 8.57 9.66
N LEU A 233 -18.98 7.36 9.95
CA LEU A 233 -19.11 6.30 8.93
C LEU A 233 -20.15 6.63 7.85
N SER A 234 -21.13 7.48 8.17
CA SER A 234 -22.13 7.98 7.21
C SER A 234 -21.65 9.20 6.42
N SER A 235 -20.45 9.70 6.67
CA SER A 235 -19.91 10.87 5.97
C SER A 235 -18.98 10.48 4.80
N PRO A 236 -18.67 11.42 3.89
CA PRO A 236 -17.69 11.23 2.82
C PRO A 236 -16.28 10.80 3.28
N ILE A 237 -15.96 10.87 4.58
CA ILE A 237 -14.70 10.34 5.13
C ILE A 237 -14.62 8.82 4.92
N ASN A 238 -15.76 8.13 4.96
CA ASN A 238 -15.89 6.70 4.70
C ASN A 238 -16.29 6.42 3.24
N ILE A 239 -15.46 6.89 2.32
CA ILE A 239 -15.62 6.73 0.86
C ILE A 239 -15.73 5.26 0.41
N HIS A 240 -15.23 4.31 1.20
CA HIS A 240 -15.34 2.88 0.90
C HIS A 240 -16.76 2.31 1.05
N HIS A 241 -17.72 3.10 1.55
CA HIS A 241 -19.13 2.72 1.68
C HIS A 241 -19.97 2.97 0.42
N TRP A 242 -19.46 3.69 -0.58
CA TRP A 242 -20.24 4.15 -1.74
C TRP A 242 -20.70 3.02 -2.69
N SER A 243 -20.40 1.76 -2.37
CA SER A 243 -20.80 0.56 -3.11
C SER A 243 -22.11 -0.10 -2.60
N LYS A 244 -22.77 0.44 -1.55
CA LYS A 244 -24.00 -0.17 -1.00
C LYS A 244 -25.30 0.29 -1.66
N ASP A 245 -25.33 1.44 -2.32
CA ASP A 245 -26.57 1.98 -2.90
C ASP A 245 -26.60 1.75 -4.42
N GLY A 246 -26.79 0.49 -4.80
CA GLY A 246 -27.01 0.06 -6.18
C GLY A 246 -27.94 -1.15 -6.20
N GLY A 247 -29.18 -0.93 -5.77
CA GLY A 247 -30.31 -1.86 -5.98
C GLY A 247 -31.03 -1.56 -7.29
#